data_AF-Q87IC8-F1
#
_entry.id   AF-Q87IC8-F1
#
_cell.length_a   1.000
_cell.length_b   1.000
_cell.length_c   1.000
_cell.angle_alpha   90.00
_cell.angle_beta   90.00
_cell.angle_gamma   90.00
#
_symmetry.space_group_name_H-M   'P 1'
#
loop_
_entity.id
_entity.type
_entity.pdbx_description
1 polymer ?
#
loop_
_entity_poly.entity_id
_entity_poly.type
_entity_poly.pdbx_seq_one_letter_code
_entity_poly.pdbx_strand_id
1 'polypeptide(L)'
;MSDQATLSVLPTLTSDCQDCGHSSSADHVLTLDKYTQSVTIQSQPKKTDIQLTPIQFELLRTLIQHQDKVLTKPFLYQTVLQRPFTEHDRALDMHISRMRKRLIAEGMPPDQIQTIHRKGYLFKSINR
;
A
#
# COMPACT_ATOMS: atom_id res chain seq x y z
N MET A 1 -27.00 10.55 10.08
CA MET A 1 -27.18 10.58 8.61
C MET A 1 -25.78 10.74 8.04
N SER A 2 -25.37 9.82 7.18
CA SER A 2 -23.97 9.53 6.88
C SER A 2 -23.32 10.57 5.98
N ASP A 3 -22.33 11.29 6.52
CA ASP A 3 -21.35 12.04 5.72
C ASP A 3 -20.30 11.05 5.20
N GLN A 4 -20.44 10.64 3.95
CA GLN A 4 -19.40 9.88 3.25
C GLN A 4 -18.39 10.87 2.65
N ALA A 5 -17.27 11.06 3.34
CA ALA A 5 -16.11 11.73 2.78
C ALA A 5 -15.36 10.79 1.84
N THR A 6 -15.63 10.88 0.54
CA THR A 6 -14.81 10.26 -0.51
C THR A 6 -13.47 10.98 -0.59
N LEU A 7 -12.44 10.45 0.07
CA LEU A 7 -11.05 10.90 -0.11
C LEU A 7 -10.46 10.25 -1.36
N SER A 8 -10.74 10.86 -2.51
CA SER A 8 -9.89 10.75 -3.68
C SER A 8 -8.52 11.33 -3.34
N VAL A 9 -7.47 10.51 -3.46
CA VAL A 9 -6.10 10.97 -3.33
C VAL A 9 -5.73 11.59 -4.67
N LEU A 10 -5.96 12.90 -4.81
CA LEU A 10 -5.34 13.67 -5.89
C LEU A 10 -3.86 13.93 -5.55
N PRO A 11 -2.99 13.93 -6.56
CA PRO A 11 -1.61 14.39 -6.44
C PRO A 11 -1.64 15.90 -6.26
N THR A 12 -0.93 16.43 -5.28
CA THR A 12 -0.67 17.87 -5.21
C THR A 12 0.82 18.09 -5.32
N LEU A 13 1.30 18.15 -6.55
CA LEU A 13 2.20 19.24 -6.92
C LEU A 13 1.72 19.84 -8.24
N THR A 14 1.36 21.12 -8.11
CA THR A 14 1.29 22.20 -9.10
C THR A 14 0.16 22.24 -10.11
N SER A 15 -0.53 23.38 -10.06
CA SER A 15 -1.11 24.16 -11.17
C SER A 15 -2.06 23.49 -12.14
N ASP A 16 -3.25 24.11 -12.20
CA ASP A 16 -4.01 24.43 -13.41
C ASP A 16 -4.48 23.31 -14.34
N CYS A 17 -5.74 23.51 -14.76
CA CYS A 17 -6.37 23.01 -15.97
C CYS A 17 -6.72 21.52 -16.05
N GLN A 18 -8.04 21.29 -16.12
CA GLN A 18 -8.73 20.50 -17.15
C GLN A 18 -8.23 19.08 -17.53
N ASP A 19 -9.20 18.16 -17.43
CA ASP A 19 -9.60 17.22 -18.50
C ASP A 19 -9.14 15.75 -18.42
N CYS A 20 -10.16 14.88 -18.54
CA CYS A 20 -10.26 13.77 -19.49
C CYS A 20 -9.49 12.44 -19.28
N GLY A 21 -10.23 11.31 -19.41
CA GLY A 21 -9.82 9.91 -19.17
C GLY A 21 -8.69 9.39 -20.07
N HIS A 22 -8.07 8.24 -19.80
CA HIS A 22 -8.46 6.84 -20.10
C HIS A 22 -7.33 5.96 -19.48
N SER A 23 -7.38 4.64 -19.25
CA SER A 23 -7.79 3.54 -20.13
C SER A 23 -7.79 2.21 -19.35
N SER A 24 -8.82 1.41 -19.65
CA SER A 24 -9.06 0.01 -19.24
C SER A 24 -7.84 -0.93 -19.29
N SER A 25 -7.65 -1.75 -18.25
CA SER A 25 -7.75 -3.23 -18.39
C SER A 25 -7.67 -3.93 -17.02
N ALA A 26 -8.79 -4.59 -16.62
CA ALA A 26 -8.92 -5.38 -15.39
C ALA A 26 -8.42 -4.67 -14.11
N ASP A 27 -9.05 -3.52 -13.81
CA ASP A 27 -8.57 -2.53 -12.85
C ASP A 27 -8.63 -3.05 -11.40
N HIS A 28 -7.48 -3.49 -10.86
CA HIS A 28 -7.33 -3.76 -9.43
C HIS A 28 -7.20 -2.42 -8.69
N VAL A 29 -8.33 -1.83 -8.29
CA VAL A 29 -8.33 -0.58 -7.53
C VAL A 29 -8.09 -0.89 -6.06
N LEU A 30 -6.99 -0.37 -5.51
CA LEU A 30 -6.66 -0.40 -4.09
C LEU A 30 -7.10 0.92 -3.44
N THR A 31 -8.06 0.85 -2.53
CA THR A 31 -8.51 2.02 -1.75
C THR A 31 -8.07 1.86 -0.30
N LEU A 32 -7.44 2.90 0.25
CA LEU A 32 -6.99 2.94 1.64
C LEU A 32 -7.84 3.95 2.41
N ASP A 33 -8.52 3.50 3.46
CA ASP A 33 -9.21 4.40 4.39
C ASP A 33 -8.36 4.59 5.65
N LYS A 34 -7.89 5.83 5.84
CA LYS A 34 -7.04 6.22 6.97
C LYS A 34 -7.79 6.23 8.31
N TYR A 35 -9.11 6.46 8.31
CA TYR A 35 -9.90 6.57 9.53
C TYR A 35 -10.23 5.19 10.10
N THR A 36 -10.55 4.25 9.22
CA THR A 36 -10.90 2.87 9.59
C THR A 36 -9.73 1.90 9.47
N GLN A 37 -8.56 2.34 8.98
CA GLN A 37 -7.38 1.50 8.70
C GLN A 37 -7.70 0.29 7.82
N SER A 38 -8.72 0.43 6.98
CA SER A 38 -9.23 -0.61 6.10
C SER A 38 -8.62 -0.45 4.71
N VAL A 39 -8.32 -1.59 4.09
CA VAL A 39 -7.84 -1.66 2.71
C VAL A 39 -8.88 -2.39 1.89
N THR A 40 -9.48 -1.71 0.93
CA THR A 40 -10.41 -2.30 -0.01
C THR A 40 -9.68 -2.67 -1.29
N ILE A 41 -9.79 -3.93 -1.70
CA ILE A 41 -9.35 -4.40 -3.01
C ILE A 41 -10.60 -4.55 -3.89
N GLN A 42 -10.65 -3.84 -5.01
CA GLN A 42 -11.67 -4.02 -6.03
C GLN A 42 -11.06 -4.75 -7.22
N SER A 43 -11.42 -6.02 -7.39
CA SER A 43 -11.06 -6.83 -8.56
C SER A 43 -12.36 -7.37 -9.13
N GLN A 44 -12.91 -6.76 -10.19
CA GLN A 44 -14.20 -7.18 -10.74
C GLN A 44 -14.23 -8.71 -10.97
N PRO A 45 -15.22 -9.45 -10.45
CA PRO A 45 -16.48 -9.00 -9.81
C PRO A 45 -16.44 -8.87 -8.27
N LYS A 46 -15.31 -9.10 -7.61
CA LYS A 46 -15.17 -9.15 -6.14
C LYS A 46 -14.63 -7.82 -5.58
N LYS A 47 -15.38 -7.23 -4.64
CA LYS A 47 -14.89 -6.22 -3.71
C LYS A 47 -14.57 -6.91 -2.39
N THR A 48 -13.42 -6.64 -1.79
CA THR A 48 -13.04 -7.24 -0.52
C THR A 48 -12.40 -6.21 0.39
N ASP A 49 -12.96 -6.05 1.59
CA ASP A 49 -12.46 -5.16 2.62
C ASP A 49 -11.56 -5.94 3.58
N ILE A 50 -10.33 -5.48 3.71
CA ILE A 50 -9.27 -6.13 4.48
C ILE A 50 -8.93 -5.24 5.66
N GLN A 51 -9.16 -5.77 6.85
CA GLN A 51 -8.74 -5.12 8.09
C GLN A 51 -7.26 -5.40 8.34
N LEU A 52 -6.42 -4.38 8.38
CA LEU A 52 -5.01 -4.52 8.75
C LEU A 52 -4.77 -3.93 10.14
N THR A 53 -3.67 -4.31 10.78
CA THR A 53 -3.25 -3.58 11.99
C THR A 53 -2.75 -2.18 11.63
N PRO A 54 -2.77 -1.20 12.55
CA PRO A 54 -2.27 0.16 12.30
C PRO A 54 -0.91 0.19 11.60
N ILE A 55 0.03 -0.63 12.08
CA ILE A 55 1.40 -0.72 11.55
C ILE A 55 1.40 -1.31 10.14
N GLN A 56 0.60 -2.34 9.87
CA GLN A 56 0.51 -2.95 8.55
C GLN A 56 -0.14 -2.01 7.53
N PHE A 57 -1.17 -1.28 7.95
CA PHE A 57 -1.82 -0.27 7.12
C PHE A 57 -0.82 0.83 6.74
N GLU A 58 -0.11 1.40 7.72
CA GLU A 58 0.86 2.47 7.45
C GLU A 58 2.04 1.98 6.60
N LEU A 59 2.46 0.73 6.81
CA LEU A 59 3.49 0.10 6.00
C LEU A 59 3.07 -0.04 4.53
N LEU A 60 1.86 -0.55 4.28
CA LEU A 60 1.31 -0.65 2.93
C LEU A 60 1.15 0.72 2.30
N ARG A 61 0.60 1.68 3.05
CA ARG A 61 0.43 3.07 2.61
C ARG A 61 1.76 3.70 2.18
N THR A 62 2.79 3.59 3.03
CA THR A 62 4.13 4.11 2.72
C THR A 62 4.70 3.45 1.46
N LEU A 63 4.55 2.13 1.33
CA LEU A 63 4.98 1.38 0.16
C LEU A 63 4.27 1.84 -1.13
N ILE A 64 2.95 2.05 -1.08
CA ILE A 64 2.15 2.54 -2.22
C ILE A 64 2.51 3.98 -2.59
N GLN A 65 2.73 4.86 -1.60
CA GLN A 65 3.16 6.25 -1.83
C GLN A 65 4.53 6.32 -2.55
N HIS A 66 5.37 5.31 -2.36
CA HIS A 66 6.67 5.18 -3.01
C HIS A 66 6.66 4.00 -3.98
N GLN A 67 5.60 3.87 -4.77
CA GLN A 67 5.50 2.84 -5.81
C GLN A 67 6.70 2.86 -6.76
N ASP A 68 7.13 1.67 -7.16
CA ASP A 68 8.30 1.39 -8.00
C ASP A 68 9.64 1.92 -7.43
N LYS A 69 9.67 2.31 -6.15
CA LYS A 69 10.90 2.69 -5.43
C LYS A 69 11.23 1.68 -4.34
N VAL A 70 12.52 1.37 -4.23
CA VAL A 70 13.03 0.49 -3.17
C VAL A 70 13.16 1.29 -1.88
N LEU A 71 12.35 0.95 -0.88
CA LEU A 71 12.40 1.51 0.45
C LEU A 71 13.31 0.68 1.35
N THR A 72 14.28 1.33 2.00
CA THR A 72 15.25 0.65 2.85
C THR A 72 14.66 0.24 4.19
N LYS A 73 15.24 -0.79 4.84
CA LYS A 73 14.81 -1.18 6.19
C LYS A 73 14.92 -0.01 7.19
N PRO A 74 16.06 0.72 7.28
CA PRO A 74 16.16 1.86 8.20
C PRO A 74 15.08 2.91 7.99
N PHE A 75 14.79 3.25 6.73
CA PHE A 75 13.73 4.20 6.39
C PHE A 75 12.36 3.72 6.88
N LEU A 76 12.01 2.46 6.60
CA LEU A 76 10.72 1.90 7.02
C LEU A 76 10.57 1.79 8.54
N TYR A 77 11.65 1.46 9.26
CA TYR A 77 11.66 1.48 10.72
C TYR A 77 11.38 2.87 11.28
N GLN A 78 12.03 3.89 10.73
CA GLN A 78 11.84 5.26 11.19
C GLN A 78 10.44 5.77 10.86
N THR A 79 9.97 5.58 9.63
CA THR A 79 8.70 6.15 9.15
C THR A 79 7.48 5.43 9.71
N VAL A 80 7.51 4.10 9.78
CA VAL A 80 6.33 3.29 10.13
C VAL A 80 6.33 2.88 11.60
N LEU A 81 7.49 2.45 12.12
CA LEU A 81 7.62 1.96 13.50
C LEU A 81 8.06 3.06 14.48
N GLN A 82 8.40 4.26 13.99
CA GLN A 82 8.83 5.42 14.79
C GLN A 82 9.97 5.09 15.75
N ARG A 83 10.91 4.23 15.31
CA ARG A 83 12.02 3.76 16.12
C ARG A 83 13.26 3.47 15.26
N PRO A 84 14.47 3.52 15.85
CA PRO A 84 15.69 3.21 15.12
C PRO A 84 15.73 1.75 14.67
N PHE A 85 16.38 1.51 13.51
CA PHE A 85 16.62 0.17 13.01
C PHE A 85 17.80 -0.49 13.73
N THR A 86 17.64 -1.76 14.08
CA THR A 86 18.68 -2.64 14.59
C THR A 86 18.77 -3.90 13.73
N GLU A 87 19.98 -4.36 13.45
CA GLU A 87 20.22 -5.45 12.49
C GLU A 87 19.54 -6.79 12.88
N HIS A 88 19.32 -7.00 14.17
CA HIS A 88 18.69 -8.19 14.72
C HIS A 88 17.16 -8.08 14.80
N ASP A 89 16.59 -6.90 14.51
CA ASP A 89 15.16 -6.69 14.58
C ASP A 89 14.46 -7.24 13.33
N ARG A 90 13.49 -8.14 13.57
CA ARG A 90 12.72 -8.83 12.53
C ARG A 90 11.26 -8.39 12.49
N ALA A 91 10.86 -7.39 13.27
CA ALA A 91 9.49 -6.94 13.37
C ALA A 91 8.96 -6.45 12.01
N LEU A 92 9.74 -5.67 11.27
CA LEU A 92 9.34 -5.20 9.94
C LEU A 92 9.10 -6.39 8.99
N ASP A 93 10.04 -7.33 8.93
CA ASP A 93 9.94 -8.53 8.10
C ASP A 93 8.68 -9.36 8.47
N MET A 94 8.36 -9.46 9.77
CA MET A 94 7.16 -10.13 10.27
C MET A 94 5.88 -9.39 9.87
N HIS A 95 5.83 -8.06 9.99
CA HIS A 95 4.69 -7.26 9.55
C HIS A 95 4.45 -7.42 8.06
N ILE A 96 5.51 -7.33 7.24
CA ILE A 96 5.44 -7.53 5.77
C ILE A 96 4.94 -8.93 5.45
N SER A 97 5.47 -9.96 6.11
CA SER A 97 5.05 -11.35 5.85
C SER A 97 3.57 -11.56 6.17
N ARG A 98 3.09 -11.08 7.33
CA ARG A 98 1.67 -11.21 7.73
C ARG A 98 0.75 -10.39 6.82
N MET A 99 1.13 -9.15 6.53
CA MET A 99 0.39 -8.25 5.64
C MET A 99 0.30 -8.84 4.24
N ARG A 100 1.42 -9.27 3.65
CA ARG A 100 1.47 -9.90 2.32
C ARG A 100 0.59 -11.14 2.25
N LYS A 101 0.68 -12.05 3.24
CA LYS A 101 -0.17 -13.25 3.29
C LYS A 101 -1.65 -12.89 3.30
N ARG A 102 -2.04 -11.88 4.08
CA ARG A 102 -3.43 -11.44 4.16
C ARG A 102 -3.90 -10.80 2.86
N LEU A 103 -3.09 -9.93 2.24
CA LEU A 103 -3.43 -9.30 0.96
C LEU A 103 -3.56 -10.34 -0.16
N ILE A 104 -2.65 -11.33 -0.24
CA ILE A 104 -2.70 -12.40 -1.25
C ILE A 104 -3.96 -13.26 -1.07
N ALA A 105 -4.30 -13.64 0.17
CA ALA A 105 -5.48 -14.44 0.45
C ALA A 105 -6.78 -13.78 -0.04
N GLU A 106 -6.79 -12.44 -0.11
CA GLU A 106 -7.95 -11.63 -0.49
C GLU A 106 -7.92 -11.22 -1.97
N GLY A 107 -6.91 -11.63 -2.73
CA GLY A 107 -6.85 -11.45 -4.19
C GLY A 107 -5.77 -10.48 -4.69
N MET A 108 -4.90 -9.95 -3.82
CA MET A 108 -3.74 -9.16 -4.29
C MET A 108 -2.72 -10.07 -4.99
N PRO A 109 -2.15 -9.64 -6.14
CA PRO A 109 -1.09 -10.41 -6.78
C PRO A 109 0.14 -10.58 -5.88
N PRO A 110 0.72 -11.79 -5.79
CA PRO A 110 1.84 -12.06 -4.89
C PRO A 110 3.11 -11.24 -5.19
N ASP A 111 3.26 -10.81 -6.44
CA ASP A 111 4.44 -10.09 -6.92
C ASP A 111 4.39 -8.58 -6.69
N GLN A 112 3.29 -8.04 -6.12
CA GLN A 112 3.20 -6.61 -5.83
C GLN A 112 4.19 -6.16 -4.74
N ILE A 113 4.41 -6.97 -3.70
CA ILE A 113 5.31 -6.60 -2.59
C ILE A 113 6.58 -7.45 -2.68
N GLN A 114 7.64 -6.89 -3.26
CA GLN A 114 8.90 -7.59 -3.49
C GLN A 114 9.91 -7.29 -2.38
N THR A 115 10.65 -8.34 -1.99
CA THR A 115 11.81 -8.20 -1.11
C THR A 115 13.05 -8.09 -1.97
N ILE A 116 13.76 -6.96 -1.87
CA ILE A 116 15.02 -6.75 -2.57
C ILE A 116 16.17 -7.05 -1.60
N HIS A 117 16.89 -8.15 -1.84
CA HIS A 117 17.91 -8.64 -0.93
C HIS A 117 18.94 -7.55 -0.59
N ARG A 118 19.21 -7.37 0.71
CA ARG A 118 20.12 -6.35 1.29
C ARG A 118 19.75 -4.89 1.04
N LYS A 119 18.69 -4.59 0.27
CA LYS A 119 18.25 -3.21 0.01
C LYS A 119 17.00 -2.86 0.80
N GLY A 120 15.97 -3.70 0.76
CA GLY A 120 14.71 -3.45 1.45
C GLY A 120 13.50 -4.00 0.69
N TYR A 121 12.48 -3.17 0.52
CA TYR A 121 11.18 -3.58 -0.01
C TYR A 121 10.70 -2.64 -1.11
N LEU A 122 10.01 -3.22 -2.09
CA LEU A 122 9.50 -2.54 -3.26
C LEU A 122 8.02 -2.86 -3.41
N PHE A 123 7.21 -1.83 -3.65
CA PHE A 123 5.86 -2.02 -4.14
C PHE A 123 5.85 -1.83 -5.64
N LYS A 124 5.59 -2.90 -6.39
CA LYS A 124 5.57 -2.88 -7.84
C LYS A 124 4.20 -2.42 -8.33
N SER A 125 4.18 -1.41 -9.22
CA SER A 125 2.95 -1.06 -9.92
C SER A 125 2.49 -2.20 -10.82
N ILE A 126 1.18 -2.48 -10.80
CA ILE A 126 0.58 -3.29 -11.87
C ILE A 126 0.44 -2.36 -13.08
N ASN A 127 1.54 -2.17 -13.81
CA ASN A 127 1.42 -1.79 -15.20
C ASN A 127 1.23 -3.09 -16.00
N ARG A 128 0.04 -3.28 -16.56
CA ARG A 128 -0.22 -4.29 -17.57
C ARG A 128 -0.49 -3.59 -18.90
#